data_AF-A0A7W2T5K6-F1
#
_entry.id   AF-A0A7W2T5K6-F1
#
_cell.length_a   1.000
_cell.length_b   1.000
_cell.length_c   1.000
_cell.angle_alpha   90.00
_cell.angle_beta   90.00
_cell.angle_gamma   90.00
#
_symmetry.space_group_name_H-M   'P 1'
#
loop_
_entity.id
_entity.type
_entity.pdbx_description
1 polymer ?
#
loop_
_entity_poly.entity_id
_entity_poly.type
_entity_poly.pdbx_seq_one_letter_code
_entity_poly.pdbx_strand_id
1 'polypeptide(L)'
;MVAGHNDSHFSLLEAIMIKDLIALTDVNGRKQLYQVEHIDIVDASAAQISLPADEANLVLITCYPFKNIGSQSNERVVITATPL
;
A
#
# COMPACT_ATOMS: atom_id res chain seq x y z
N MET A 1 4.88 -3.66 8.73
CA MET A 1 4.83 -3.73 7.26
C MET A 1 3.93 -4.90 6.86
N VAL A 2 2.86 -4.64 6.11
CA VAL A 2 2.04 -5.71 5.52
C VAL A 2 2.38 -5.76 4.03
N ALA A 3 3.04 -6.84 3.60
CA ALA A 3 3.36 -7.08 2.20
C ALA A 3 2.35 -8.07 1.63
N GLY A 4 1.68 -7.71 0.54
CA GLY A 4 0.69 -8.56 -0.12
C GLY A 4 1.05 -8.83 -1.58
N HIS A 5 0.86 -10.07 -2.01
CA HIS A 5 1.09 -10.50 -3.41
C HIS A 5 -0.07 -10.07 -4.31
N ASN A 6 0.29 -9.54 -5.49
CA ASN A 6 -0.61 -8.91 -6.45
C ASN A 6 -1.32 -9.92 -7.37
N ASP A 7 -1.92 -10.99 -6.82
CA ASP A 7 -2.52 -12.08 -7.63
C ASP A 7 -4.05 -12.05 -7.71
N SER A 8 -4.77 -11.28 -6.88
CA SER A 8 -6.21 -11.00 -7.04
C SER A 8 -6.81 -10.03 -6.02
N HIS A 9 -6.17 -9.90 -4.84
CA HIS A 9 -6.68 -9.07 -3.74
C HIS A 9 -6.40 -7.57 -3.87
N PHE A 10 -5.43 -7.17 -4.70
CA PHE A 10 -4.90 -5.81 -4.74
C PHE A 10 -5.32 -4.98 -5.97
N SER A 11 -6.09 -5.54 -6.89
CA SER A 11 -6.71 -4.76 -7.98
C SER A 11 -7.62 -3.64 -7.46
N LEU A 12 -8.08 -3.74 -6.20
CA LEU A 12 -8.86 -2.71 -5.53
C LEU A 12 -8.03 -1.45 -5.19
N LEU A 13 -6.70 -1.57 -5.07
CA LEU A 13 -5.82 -0.42 -4.81
C LEU A 13 -5.74 0.54 -6.00
N GLU A 14 -6.10 0.08 -7.21
CA GLU A 14 -6.21 0.96 -8.39
C GLU A 14 -7.25 2.08 -8.16
N ALA A 15 -8.23 1.86 -7.28
CA ALA A 15 -9.28 2.82 -6.94
C ALA A 15 -9.08 3.54 -5.60
N ILE A 16 -7.99 3.25 -4.85
CA ILE A 16 -7.76 3.92 -3.56
C ILE A 16 -7.48 5.41 -3.79
N MET A 17 -8.14 6.24 -2.99
CA MET A 17 -7.96 7.68 -2.97
C MET A 17 -7.56 8.17 -1.58
N ILE A 18 -6.95 9.36 -1.54
CA ILE A 18 -6.70 10.07 -0.29
C ILE A 18 -8.03 10.24 0.45
N LYS A 19 -8.03 10.02 1.77
CA LYS A 19 -9.17 9.94 2.71
C LYS A 19 -9.95 8.63 2.76
N ASP A 20 -9.63 7.65 1.91
CA ASP A 20 -10.24 6.32 2.02
C ASP A 20 -9.87 5.65 3.35
N LEU A 21 -10.76 4.78 3.81
CA LEU A 21 -10.59 4.03 5.07
C LEU A 21 -10.13 2.61 4.80
N ILE A 22 -9.07 2.21 5.49
CA ILE A 22 -8.51 0.86 5.47
C ILE A 22 -8.75 0.21 6.82
N ALA A 23 -9.50 -0.89 6.84
CA ALA A 23 -9.74 -1.67 8.04
C ALA A 23 -8.75 -2.84 8.10
N LEU A 24 -7.84 -2.81 9.07
CA LEU A 24 -6.95 -3.93 9.37
C LEU A 24 -7.56 -4.76 10.50
N THR A 25 -7.77 -6.05 10.25
CA THR A 25 -8.26 -6.98 11.28
C THR A 25 -7.10 -7.86 11.72
N ASP A 26 -6.76 -7.86 13.00
CA ASP A 26 -5.73 -8.74 13.55
C ASP A 26 -6.21 -10.19 13.66
N VAL A 27 -5.30 -11.10 14.02
CA VAL A 27 -5.60 -12.53 14.21
C VAL A 27 -6.60 -12.81 15.33
N ASN A 28 -6.85 -11.85 16.22
CA ASN A 28 -7.81 -11.92 17.31
C ASN A 28 -9.18 -11.32 16.93
N GLY A 29 -9.34 -10.85 15.69
CA GLY A 29 -10.57 -10.21 15.20
C GLY A 29 -10.69 -8.72 15.58
N ARG A 30 -9.66 -8.11 16.18
CA ARG A 30 -9.67 -6.67 16.48
C ARG A 30 -9.49 -5.88 15.19
N LYS A 31 -10.40 -4.94 14.95
CA LYS A 31 -10.34 -4.02 13.81
C LYS A 31 -9.68 -2.71 14.22
N GLN A 32 -8.66 -2.30 13.48
CA GLN A 32 -8.08 -0.96 13.51
C GLN A 32 -8.37 -0.28 12.19
N LEU A 33 -8.87 0.96 12.25
CA LEU A 33 -9.10 1.78 11.08
C LEU A 33 -7.89 2.67 10.83
N TYR A 34 -7.59 2.87 9.55
CA TYR A 34 -6.59 3.79 9.06
C TYR A 34 -7.21 4.66 7.97
N GLN A 35 -6.78 5.91 7.86
CA GLN A 35 -7.17 6.81 6.78
C GLN A 35 -5.98 7.08 5.86
N VAL A 36 -6.18 6.93 4.55
CA VAL A 36 -5.14 7.20 3.55
C VAL A 36 -4.83 8.70 3.54
N GLU A 37 -3.56 9.04 3.73
CA GLU A 37 -3.07 10.42 3.65
C GLU A 37 -2.24 10.67 2.39
N HIS A 38 -1.43 9.68 1.99
CA HIS A 38 -0.50 9.81 0.87
C HIS A 38 -0.51 8.57 -0.02
N ILE A 39 -0.38 8.80 -1.33
CA ILE A 39 -0.25 7.77 -2.37
C ILE A 39 0.87 8.21 -3.30
N ASP A 40 1.93 7.42 -3.38
CA ASP A 40 3.13 7.69 -4.18
C ASP A 40 3.41 6.54 -5.15
N ILE A 41 3.91 6.85 -6.35
CA ILE A 41 4.44 5.85 -7.29
C ILE A 41 5.95 6.03 -7.33
N VAL A 42 6.68 4.98 -6.95
CA VAL A 42 8.15 4.99 -6.84
C VAL A 42 8.75 3.86 -7.65
N ASP A 43 9.94 4.06 -8.20
CA ASP A 43 10.71 3.00 -8.85
C ASP A 43 11.42 2.15 -7.78
N ALA A 44 11.17 0.85 -7.72
CA ALA A 44 11.82 -0.08 -6.80
C ALA A 44 13.32 -0.24 -7.06
N SER A 45 13.80 0.11 -8.26
CA SER A 45 15.23 0.15 -8.60
C SER A 45 15.93 1.34 -7.95
N ALA A 46 15.18 2.41 -7.64
CA ALA A 46 15.68 3.55 -6.88
C ALA A 46 15.68 3.16 -5.40
N ALA A 47 16.85 2.75 -4.92
CA ALA A 47 17.08 1.90 -3.76
C ALA A 47 16.68 2.43 -2.36
N GLN A 48 15.78 3.41 -2.22
CA GLN A 48 15.31 3.91 -0.92
C GLN A 48 13.84 4.32 -0.98
N ILE A 49 12.93 3.38 -0.74
CA ILE A 49 11.59 3.71 -0.28
C ILE A 49 11.76 4.24 1.15
N SER A 50 11.83 5.56 1.30
CA SER A 50 11.89 6.21 2.60
C SER A 50 10.52 6.07 3.26
N LEU A 51 10.37 5.03 4.07
CA LEU A 51 9.17 4.83 4.87
C LEU A 51 9.23 5.83 6.03
N PRO A 52 8.15 6.61 6.28
CA PRO A 52 8.09 7.44 7.47
C PRO A 52 8.32 6.55 8.70
N ALA A 53 9.24 6.95 9.56
CA ALA A 53 9.70 6.17 10.72
C ALA A 53 8.70 6.17 11.89
N ASP A 54 7.52 6.77 11.70
CA ASP A 54 6.47 6.79 12.72
C ASP A 54 5.80 5.42 12.84
N GLU A 55 5.93 4.82 14.02
CA GLU A 55 5.51 3.44 14.34
C GLU A 55 4.00 3.19 14.21
N ALA A 56 3.19 4.25 14.04
CA ALA A 56 1.74 4.15 14.00
C ALA A 56 1.14 4.10 12.59
N ASN A 57 1.94 4.37 11.55
CA ASN A 57 1.42 4.49 10.18
C ASN A 57 1.33 3.13 9.47
N LEU A 58 0.20 2.88 8.81
CA LEU A 58 0.04 1.75 7.91
C LEU A 58 0.63 2.12 6.54
N VAL A 59 1.66 1.38 6.12
CA VAL A 59 2.21 1.48 4.77
C VAL A 59 1.90 0.22 3.97
N LEU A 60 1.23 0.41 2.82
CA LEU A 60 0.94 -0.64 1.85
C LEU A 60 1.79 -0.41 0.59
N ILE A 61 2.44 -1.46 0.11
CA ILE A 61 3.29 -1.41 -1.09
C ILE A 61 2.82 -2.49 -2.07
N THR A 62 2.56 -2.11 -3.32
CA THR A 62 2.15 -3.03 -4.38
C THR A 62 2.85 -2.72 -5.71
N CYS A 63 2.94 -3.70 -6.62
CA CYS A 63 3.54 -3.55 -7.94
C CYS A 63 2.65 -2.71 -8.87
N TYR A 64 3.27 -1.83 -9.66
CA TYR A 64 2.61 -1.05 -10.70
C TYR A 64 3.28 -1.34 -12.06
N PRO A 65 2.53 -1.31 -13.18
CA PRO A 65 1.09 -1.14 -13.27
C PRO A 65 0.28 -2.41 -12.96
N PHE A 66 -0.92 -2.23 -12.41
CA PHE A 66 -1.83 -3.30 -11.96
C PHE A 66 -2.22 -4.31 -13.07
N LYS A 67 -2.04 -3.95 -14.35
CA LYS A 67 -2.42 -4.73 -15.53
C LYS A 67 -1.24 -4.97 -16.48
N ASN A 68 -0.07 -5.38 -16.00
CA ASN A 68 1.01 -5.81 -16.91
C ASN A 68 1.34 -7.29 -16.80
N ILE A 69 0.66 -8.07 -17.63
CA ILE A 69 1.15 -9.35 -18.13
C ILE A 69 2.21 -9.01 -19.19
N GLY A 70 3.48 -8.86 -18.79
CA GLY A 70 4.60 -8.90 -19.75
C GLY A 70 5.62 -7.77 -19.77
N SER A 71 5.53 -6.73 -18.94
CA SER A 71 6.60 -5.73 -18.83
C SER A 71 7.16 -5.67 -17.42
N GLN A 72 8.49 -5.81 -17.29
CA GLN A 72 9.26 -5.68 -16.05
C GLN A 72 9.22 -4.22 -15.55
N SER A 73 8.05 -3.68 -15.22
CA SER A 73 8.02 -2.40 -14.51
C SER A 73 8.46 -2.64 -13.08
N ASN A 74 9.51 -1.92 -12.68
CA ASN A 74 10.00 -1.88 -11.32
C ASN A 74 9.22 -0.89 -10.47
N GLU A 75 8.15 -0.28 -10.99
CA GLU A 75 7.35 0.68 -10.23
C GLU A 75 6.56 0.00 -9.11
N ARG A 76 6.36 0.76 -8.03
CA ARG A 76 5.63 0.39 -6.84
C ARG A 76 4.72 1.54 -6.46
N VAL A 77 3.46 1.23 -6.16
CA VAL A 77 2.56 2.16 -5.47
C VAL A 77 2.79 1.98 -3.98
N VAL A 78 3.05 3.08 -3.28
CA VAL A 78 3.21 3.18 -1.83
C VAL A 78 2.04 4.00 -1.30
N ILE A 79 1.24 3.40 -0.43
CA ILE A 79 0.11 4.08 0.23
C ILE A 79 0.46 4.20 1.70
N THR A 80 0.39 5.42 2.23
CA THR A 80 0.59 5.70 3.65
C THR A 80 -0.74 6.15 4.26
N ALA A 81 -1.11 5.52 5.38
CA ALA A 81 -2.33 5.79 6.11
C ALA A 81 -2.06 5.92 7.61
N THR A 82 -2.74 6.87 8.26
CA THR A 82 -2.64 7.12 9.70
C THR A 82 -3.77 6.43 10.46
N PRO A 83 -3.54 5.96 11.69
CA PRO A 83 -4.58 5.30 12.47
C PRO A 83 -5.64 6.31 12.92
N LEU A 84 -6.90 5.86 12.90
CA LEU A 84 -8.02 6.56 13.52
C LEU A 84 -8.23 6.15 14.98
#